data_AF-A0A2N3CPX3-F1
#
_entry.id   AF-A0A2N3CPX3-F1
#
_cell.length_a   1.000
_cell.length_b   1.000
_cell.length_c   1.000
_cell.angle_alpha   90.00
_cell.angle_beta   90.00
_cell.angle_gamma   90.00
#
_symmetry.space_group_name_H-M   'P 1'
#
loop_
_entity.id
_entity.type
_entity.pdbx_description
1 polymer ?
#
loop_
_entity_poly.entity_id
_entity_poly.type
_entity_poly.pdbx_seq_one_letter_code
_entity_poly.pdbx_strand_id
1 'polypeptide(L)' 'MRLITANELDQQPESVLQSKFFTVSQKLAQTEEHTTERANALGSLENINRAIITRRLKGPGM' A
#
# COMPACT_ATOMS: atom_id res chain seq x y z
N MET A 1 -5.88 4.53 -11.64
CA MET A 1 -5.45 4.76 -10.23
C MET A 1 -4.04 5.36 -10.18
N ARG A 2 -3.75 6.28 -9.25
CA ARG A 2 -2.40 6.82 -9.00
C ARG A 2 -1.58 5.87 -8.10
N LEU A 3 -0.28 5.72 -8.40
CA LEU A 3 0.68 5.01 -7.56
C LEU A 3 0.83 5.69 -6.20
N ILE A 4 0.70 4.92 -5.12
CA ILE A 4 0.99 5.35 -3.75
C ILE A 4 2.47 5.08 -3.48
N THR A 5 3.23 6.14 -3.19
CA THR A 5 4.67 6.06 -2.97
C THR A 5 5.00 5.75 -1.51
N ALA A 6 6.18 5.18 -1.26
CA ALA A 6 6.65 4.90 0.10
C ALA A 6 6.69 6.16 0.99
N ASN A 7 7.03 7.31 0.42
CA ASN A 7 7.12 8.58 1.15
C ASN A 7 5.77 9.04 1.70
N GLU A 8 4.67 8.77 0.98
CA GLU A 8 3.30 9.07 1.44
C GLU A 8 2.85 8.14 2.59
N LEU A 9 3.49 6.99 2.74
CA LEU A 9 3.16 5.97 3.73
C LEU A 9 4.02 6.08 5.00
N ASP A 10 5.17 6.76 4.92
CA ASP A 10 6.15 6.80 6.00
C ASP A 10 5.63 7.45 7.29
N GLN A 11 4.62 8.33 7.19
CA GLN A 11 4.04 9.02 8.35
C GLN A 11 2.68 8.45 8.82
N GLN A 12 2.17 7.40 8.17
CA GLN A 12 0.82 6.90 8.44
C GLN A 12 0.76 5.72 9.41
N PRO A 13 -0.14 5.70 10.41
CA PRO A 13 -0.21 4.59 11.37
C PRO A 13 -0.56 3.25 10.69
N GLU A 14 -0.19 2.13 11.32
CA GLU A 14 -0.41 0.79 10.75
C GLU A 14 -1.88 0.54 10.39
N SER A 15 -2.83 0.99 11.21
CA SER A 15 -4.27 0.88 10.92
C SER A 15 -4.66 1.53 9.59
N VAL A 16 -4.09 2.69 9.29
CA VAL A 16 -4.32 3.41 8.03
C VAL A 16 -3.66 2.66 6.87
N LEU A 17 -2.46 2.11 7.07
CA LEU A 17 -1.80 1.30 6.05
C LEU A 17 -2.62 0.04 5.71
N GLN A 18 -3.16 -0.66 6.71
CA GLN A 18 -4.02 -1.83 6.47
C GLN A 18 -5.31 -1.45 5.74
N SER A 19 -5.96 -0.35 6.13
CA SER A 19 -7.14 0.16 5.42
C SER A 19 -6.83 0.51 3.96
N LYS A 20 -5.68 1.13 3.68
CA LYS A 20 -5.22 1.41 2.32
C LYS A 20 -4.93 0.12 1.56
N PHE A 21 -4.27 -0.86 2.17
CA PHE A 21 -3.99 -2.15 1.54
C PHE A 21 -5.28 -2.82 1.06
N PHE A 22 -6.30 -2.86 1.92
CA PHE A 22 -7.61 -3.40 1.59
C PHE A 22 -8.27 -2.65 0.44
N THR A 23 -8.30 -1.32 0.50
CA THR A 23 -8.89 -0.47 -0.55
C THR A 23 -8.20 -0.68 -1.90
N VAL A 24 -6.87 -0.73 -1.93
CA VAL A 24 -6.12 -0.94 -3.17
C VAL A 24 -6.31 -2.36 -3.71
N SER A 25 -6.43 -3.36 -2.83
CA SER A 25 -6.71 -4.74 -3.23
C SER A 25 -8.08 -4.86 -3.91
N GLN A 26 -9.10 -4.19 -3.37
CA GLN A 26 -10.42 -4.13 -3.99
C GLN A 26 -10.39 -3.43 -5.36
N LYS A 27 -9.61 -2.34 -5.47
CA LYS A 27 -9.43 -1.63 -6.76
C LYS A 27 -8.68 -2.48 -7.77
N LEU A 28 -7.65 -3.21 -7.36
CA LEU A 28 -6.90 -4.12 -8.22
C LEU A 28 -7.81 -5.18 -8.85
N ALA A 29 -8.74 -5.73 -8.06
CA ALA A 29 -9.72 -6.71 -8.54
C ALA A 29 -10.66 -6.16 -9.63
N GLN A 30 -10.80 -4.83 -9.73
CA GLN A 30 -11.60 -4.14 -10.75
C GLN A 30 -10.77 -3.66 -11.95
N THR A 31 -9.45 -3.85 -11.93
CA THR A 31 -8.57 -3.39 -13.02
C THR A 31 -8.32 -4.48 -14.06
N GLU A 32 -8.32 -4.09 -15.33
CA GLU A 32 -7.99 -4.96 -16.45
C GLU A 32 -6.49 -5.30 -16.49
N GLU A 33 -6.20 -6.48 -17.03
CA GLU A 33 -4.83 -6.96 -17.22
C GLU A 33 -4.06 -6.05 -18.18
N HIS A 34 -2.77 -5.84 -17.90
CA HIS A 34 -1.85 -4.99 -18.68
C HIS A 34 -2.15 -3.48 -18.72
N THR A 35 -3.04 -2.96 -17.87
CA THR A 35 -3.24 -1.52 -17.74
C THR A 35 -2.21 -0.86 -16.81
N THR A 36 -1.89 0.41 -17.08
CA THR A 36 -1.10 1.25 -16.15
C THR A 36 -1.76 1.35 -14.78
N GLU A 37 -3.10 1.27 -14.72
CA GLU A 37 -3.83 1.27 -13.47
C GLU A 37 -3.55 0.04 -12.61
N ARG A 38 -3.51 -1.15 -13.23
CA ARG A 38 -3.14 -2.39 -12.57
C ARG A 38 -1.68 -2.37 -12.08
N ALA A 39 -0.76 -1.87 -12.91
CA ALA A 39 0.64 -1.69 -12.52
C ALA A 39 0.78 -0.75 -11.31
N ASN A 40 0.06 0.37 -11.31
CA ASN A 40 0.04 1.31 -10.20
C ASN A 40 -0.59 0.70 -8.94
N ALA A 41 -1.64 -0.10 -9.07
CA ALA A 41 -2.28 -0.78 -7.94
C ALA A 41 -1.33 -1.82 -7.32
N LEU A 42 -0.66 -2.64 -8.13
CA LEU A 42 0.34 -3.61 -7.66
C LEU A 42 1.52 -2.92 -6.96
N GLY A 43 2.11 -1.89 -7.57
CA GLY A 43 3.19 -1.13 -6.96
C GLY A 43 2.77 -0.44 -5.65
N SER A 44 1.52 0.04 -5.58
CA SER A 44 0.96 0.60 -4.35
C SER A 44 0.84 -0.46 -3.25
N LEU A 45 0.36 -1.67 -3.56
CA LEU A 45 0.27 -2.77 -2.60
C LEU A 45 1.64 -3.17 -2.08
N GLU A 46 2.65 -3.26 -2.94
CA GLU A 46 4.02 -3.57 -2.53
C GLU A 46 4.57 -2.50 -1.57
N ASN A 47 4.40 -1.22 -1.91
CA ASN A 47 4.83 -0.11 -1.06
C ASN A 47 4.13 -0.12 0.30
N ILE A 48 2.81 -0.38 0.33
CA ILE A 48 2.03 -0.48 1.57
C ILE A 48 2.50 -1.67 2.40
N ASN A 49 2.70 -2.84 1.79
CA ASN A 49 3.16 -4.03 2.50
C ASN A 49 4.54 -3.81 3.13
N ARG A 50 5.47 -3.20 2.39
CA ARG A 50 6.79 -2.81 2.92
C ARG A 50 6.64 -1.86 4.12
N ALA A 51 5.79 -0.83 4.02
CA ALA A 51 5.56 0.12 5.11
C ALA A 51 4.96 -0.53 6.37
N ILE A 52 4.06 -1.52 6.22
CA ILE A 52 3.50 -2.30 7.33
C ILE A 52 4.61 -3.12 8.00
N ILE A 53 5.40 -3.85 7.21
CA ILE A 53 6.53 -4.66 7.72
C ILE A 53 7.52 -3.77 8.47
N THR A 54 7.94 -2.65 7.88
CA THR A 54 8.86 -1.70 8.52
C THR A 54 8.33 -1.20 9.86
N ARG A 55 7.03 -0.94 10.00
CA ARG A 55 6.42 -0.53 11.27
C ARG A 55 6.40 -1.63 12.31
N ARG A 56 6.03 -2.84 11.91
CA ARG A 56 6.08 -4.02 12.79
C ARG A 56 7.49 -4.30 13.29
N LEU A 57 8.50 -4.11 12.43
CA LEU A 57 9.91 -4.23 12.79
C LEU A 57 10.38 -3.12 13.73
N LYS A 58 9.86 -1.89 13.60
CA LYS A 58 10.16 -0.78 14.53
C LYS A 58 9.52 -0.97 15.91
N GLY A 59 8.52 -1.85 16.04
CA GLY A 59 7.92 -2.27 17.30
C GLY A 59 7.05 -1.21 18.01
N PRO A 60 6.17 -1.62 18.93
CA PRO A 60 5.48 -0.71 19.83
C PRO A 60 6.43 -0.31 20.97
N GLY A 61 7.39 0.58 20.72
CA GLY A 61 8.29 1.05 21.78
C GLY A 61 9.67 1.53 21.37
N MET A 62 9.76 2.32 20.29
CA MET A 62 10.86 3.30 20.16
C MET A 62 10.39 4.63 20.73
#